data_AF-A0A075MT70-F1
#
_entry.id   AF-A0A075MT70-F1
#
_cell.length_a   1.000
_cell.length_b   1.000
_cell.length_c   1.000
_cell.angle_alpha   90.00
_cell.angle_beta   90.00
_cell.angle_gamma   90.00
#
_symmetry.space_group_name_H-M   'P 1'
#
loop_
_entity.id
_entity.type
_entity.pdbx_description
1 polymer ?
#
loop_
_entity_poly.entity_id
_entity_poly.type
_entity_poly.pdbx_seq_one_letter_code
_entity_poly.pdbx_strand_id
1 'polypeptide(L)' 'MTCKGICIRHKAQKPVGSGRYASGQKRCQICEIFIKWDGLWCPCCGYRLRTKPRNLKYKAKLRARAKKMAVAKPIAVRSR' A
#
# COMPACT_ATOMS: atom_id res chain seq x y z
N MET A 1 -12.80 -19.36 -0.54
CA MET A 1 -13.40 -18.02 -0.32
C MET A 1 -13.41 -17.24 -1.64
N THR A 2 -14.58 -17.00 -2.19
CA THR A 2 -14.80 -16.27 -3.45
C THR A 2 -14.93 -14.76 -3.20
N CYS A 3 -14.60 -13.96 -4.20
CA CYS A 3 -14.75 -12.52 -4.13
C CYS A 3 -16.24 -12.13 -4.33
N LYS A 4 -16.82 -11.40 -3.37
CA LYS A 4 -18.21 -10.90 -3.38
C LYS A 4 -18.41 -9.55 -4.13
N GLY A 5 -17.39 -9.02 -4.81
CA GLY A 5 -17.46 -7.74 -5.53
C GLY A 5 -17.48 -6.45 -4.69
N ILE A 6 -17.69 -6.51 -3.37
CA ILE A 6 -17.78 -5.32 -2.48
C ILE A 6 -16.51 -4.44 -2.55
N CYS A 7 -15.35 -5.08 -2.71
CA CYS A 7 -14.05 -4.39 -2.71
C CYS A 7 -13.84 -3.45 -3.91
N ILE A 8 -14.69 -3.51 -4.95
CA ILE A 8 -14.64 -2.61 -6.12
C ILE A 8 -14.91 -1.16 -5.71
N ARG A 9 -15.77 -0.92 -4.72
CA ARG A 9 -16.06 0.43 -4.19
C ARG A 9 -14.85 1.10 -3.55
N HIS A 10 -13.92 0.30 -3.04
CA HIS A 10 -12.69 0.77 -2.39
C HIS A 10 -11.46 0.65 -3.30
N LYS A 11 -11.66 0.41 -4.59
CA LYS A 11 -10.59 0.23 -5.57
C LYS A 11 -9.72 1.48 -5.62
N ALA A 12 -8.43 1.31 -5.36
CA ALA A 12 -7.47 2.38 -5.44
C ALA A 12 -7.07 2.65 -6.90
N GLN A 13 -7.03 3.92 -7.28
CA GLN A 13 -6.53 4.34 -8.58
C GLN A 13 -5.00 4.17 -8.65
N LYS A 14 -4.47 3.97 -9.86
CA LYS A 14 -3.02 3.83 -10.07
C LYS A 14 -2.36 5.18 -9.75
N PRO A 15 -1.46 5.26 -8.76
CA PRO A 15 -0.79 6.51 -8.45
C PRO A 15 0.22 6.85 -9.55
N VAL A 16 0.29 8.11 -9.92
CA VAL A 16 1.30 8.64 -10.84
C VAL A 16 2.60 8.91 -10.08
N GLY A 17 3.74 8.52 -10.66
CA GLY A 17 5.09 8.74 -10.09
C GLY A 17 5.49 7.89 -8.88
N SER A 18 4.55 7.39 -8.08
CA SER A 18 4.83 6.57 -6.88
C SER A 18 4.42 5.10 -7.04
N GLY A 19 5.06 4.21 -6.27
CA GLY A 19 4.71 2.78 -6.29
C GLY A 19 3.48 2.52 -5.42
N ARG A 20 2.54 1.68 -5.88
CA ARG A 20 1.26 1.40 -5.17
C ARG A 20 1.42 1.13 -3.66
N TYR A 21 2.38 0.30 -3.27
CA TYR A 21 2.65 0.00 -1.85
C TYR A 21 3.26 1.17 -1.08
N ALA A 22 4.04 2.03 -1.74
CA ALA A 22 4.58 3.24 -1.12
C ALA A 22 3.47 4.27 -0.86
N SER A 23 2.44 4.30 -1.71
CA SER A 23 1.25 5.14 -1.53
C SER A 23 0.25 4.55 -0.53
N GLY A 24 0.60 3.49 0.19
CA GLY A 24 -0.27 2.84 1.18
C GLY A 24 -1.39 1.97 0.60
N GLN A 25 -1.40 1.72 -0.72
CA GLN A 25 -2.39 0.84 -1.33
C GLN A 25 -2.08 -0.62 -1.00
N LYS A 26 -3.12 -1.37 -0.67
CA LYS A 26 -3.00 -2.77 -0.28
C LYS A 26 -3.60 -3.66 -1.36
N ARG A 27 -2.98 -4.81 -1.64
CA ARG A 27 -3.48 -5.76 -2.64
C ARG A 27 -4.17 -6.95 -1.97
N CYS A 28 -5.41 -7.23 -2.35
CA CYS A 28 -6.06 -8.49 -2.02
C CYS A 28 -5.53 -9.60 -2.95
N GLN A 29 -5.17 -10.77 -2.42
CA GLN A 29 -4.67 -11.88 -3.25
C GLN A 29 -5.81 -12.68 -3.90
N ILE A 30 -7.00 -12.69 -3.29
CA ILE A 30 -8.18 -13.39 -3.84
C ILE A 30 -8.88 -12.53 -4.89
N CYS A 31 -9.22 -11.29 -4.54
CA CYS A 31 -9.90 -10.37 -5.46
C CYS A 31 -8.93 -9.70 -6.45
N GLU A 32 -7.62 -9.92 -6.30
CA GLU A 32 -6.53 -9.40 -7.13
C GLU A 32 -6.42 -7.88 -7.30
N ILE A 33 -7.33 -7.10 -6.72
CA ILE A 33 -7.36 -5.65 -6.81
C ILE A 33 -6.54 -4.94 -5.73
N PHE A 34 -6.17 -3.69 -6.02
CA PHE A 34 -5.63 -2.76 -5.05
C PHE A 34 -6.76 -1.96 -4.43
N ILE A 35 -6.76 -1.85 -3.11
CA ILE A 35 -7.74 -1.08 -2.35
C ILE A 35 -7.05 -0.11 -1.40
N LYS A 36 -7.70 1.02 -1.15
CA LYS A 36 -7.36 1.92 -0.06
C LYS A 36 -8.30 1.60 1.10
N TRP A 37 -7.77 0.92 2.10
CA TRP A 37 -8.54 0.42 3.23
C TRP A 37 -7.68 0.49 4.49
N ASP A 38 -8.25 0.99 5.59
CA ASP A 38 -7.51 1.15 6.85
C ASP A 38 -7.23 -0.21 7.51
N GLY A 39 -8.15 -1.16 7.37
CA GLY A 39 -8.01 -2.51 7.92
C GLY A 39 -6.93 -3.39 7.26
N LEU A 40 -6.58 -4.48 7.94
CA LEU A 40 -5.67 -5.51 7.44
C LEU A 40 -6.37 -6.59 6.60
N TRP A 41 -7.69 -6.63 6.64
CA TRP A 41 -8.51 -7.66 6.01
C TRP A 41 -9.34 -7.06 4.88
N CYS A 42 -9.52 -7.84 3.81
CA CYS A 42 -10.34 -7.43 2.68
C CYS A 42 -11.82 -7.41 3.09
N PRO A 43 -12.56 -6.30 2.89
CA PRO A 43 -13.98 -6.22 3.24
C PRO A 43 -14.87 -7.15 2.40
N CYS A 44 -14.34 -7.73 1.33
CA CYS A 44 -15.08 -8.53 0.37
C CYS A 44 -14.92 -10.04 0.59
N CYS A 45 -13.68 -10.51 0.70
CA CYS A 45 -13.37 -11.94 0.82
C CYS A 45 -12.76 -12.31 2.17
N GLY A 46 -12.61 -11.36 3.10
CA GLY A 46 -12.03 -11.60 4.42
C GLY A 46 -10.54 -11.97 4.40
N TYR A 47 -9.87 -11.95 3.25
CA TYR A 47 -8.45 -12.34 3.16
C TYR A 47 -7.52 -11.21 3.60
N ARG A 48 -6.39 -11.56 4.22
CA ARG A 48 -5.40 -10.58 4.68
C ARG A 48 -4.78 -9.84 3.49
N LEU A 49 -4.86 -8.52 3.53
CA LEU A 49 -4.33 -7.64 2.49
C LEU A 49 -2.81 -7.58 2.54
N ARG A 50 -2.17 -7.59 1.36
CA ARG A 50 -0.72 -7.44 1.25
C ARG A 50 -0.33 -5.97 1.19
N THR A 51 0.55 -5.58 2.11
CA THR A 51 1.18 -4.26 2.19
C THR A 51 2.59 -4.24 1.60
N LYS A 52 3.16 -5.40 1.30
CA LYS A 52 4.52 -5.55 0.76
C LYS A 52 4.49 -6.37 -0.53
N PRO A 53 5.34 -6.03 -1.52
CA PRO A 53 5.50 -6.82 -2.73
C PRO A 53 6.10 -8.20 -2.40
N ARG A 54 5.76 -9.20 -3.23
CA ARG A 54 6.20 -10.60 -3.07
C ARG A 54 7.69 -10.78 -3.41
N ASN A 55 8.17 -10.11 -4.45
CA ASN A 55 9.55 -10.29 -4.92
C ASN A 55 10.53 -9.50 -4.06
N LEU A 56 11.62 -10.17 -3.68
CA LEU A 56 12.70 -9.63 -2.85
C LEU A 56 13.33 -8.37 -3.47
N LYS A 57 13.54 -8.34 -4.79
CA LYS A 57 14.04 -7.17 -5.52
C LYS A 57 13.17 -5.92 -5.31
N TYR A 58 11.84 -6.06 -5.38
CA TYR A 58 10.91 -4.94 -5.18
C TYR A 58 10.73 -4.61 -3.69
N LYS A 59 10.89 -5.57 -2.79
CA LYS A 59 10.91 -5.35 -1.33
C LYS A 59 12.10 -4.49 -0.91
N ALA A 60 13.29 -4.75 -1.48
CA ALA A 60 14.47 -3.92 -1.26
C ALA A 60 14.28 -2.49 -1.79
N LYS A 61 13.76 -2.33 -3.01
CA LYS A 61 13.43 -1.01 -3.59
C LYS A 61 12.43 -0.22 -2.74
N LEU A 62 11.40 -0.88 -2.20
CA LEU A 62 10.42 -0.24 -1.31
C LEU A 62 11.09 0.25 -0.02
N ARG A 63 11.95 -0.57 0.60
CA ARG A 63 12.72 -0.19 1.80
C ARG A 63 13.66 0.97 1.53
N ALA A 64 14.37 0.96 0.40
CA ALA A 64 15.26 2.05 0.01
C ALA A 64 14.50 3.37 -0.20
N ARG A 65 13.32 3.35 -0.83
CA ARG A 65 12.46 4.53 -0.96
C ARG A 65 11.94 5.02 0.40
N ALA A 66 11.53 4.10 1.29
CA ALA A 66 11.11 4.46 2.64
C ALA A 66 12.22 5.16 3.45
N LYS A 67 13.47 4.67 3.35
CA LYS A 67 14.64 5.32 3.96
C LYS A 67 14.89 6.73 3.41
N LYS A 68 14.81 6.91 2.08
CA LYS A 68 14.97 8.23 1.43
C LYS A 68 13.88 9.23 1.86
N MET A 69 12.62 8.78 1.99
CA MET A 69 11.53 9.64 2.49
C MET A 69 11.71 10.04 3.96
N ALA A 70 12.29 9.17 4.80
CA ALA A 70 12.54 9.47 6.21
C ALA A 70 13.63 10.54 6.41
N VAL A 71 14.64 10.57 5.53
CA VAL A 71 15.76 11.53 5.59
C VAL A 71 15.34 12.94 5.12
N ALA A 72 14.28 13.06 4.31
CA ALA A 72 13.84 14.33 3.74
C ALA A 72 12.84 15.12 4.60
N LYS A 73 12.56 14.73 5.86
CA LYS A 73 11.80 15.61 6.76
C LYS A 73 12.69 16.81 7.11
N PRO A 74 12.35 18.04 6.67
CA PRO A 74 13.12 19.20 7.09
C PRO A 74 13.02 19.26 8.62
N ILE A 75 14.17 19.45 9.25
CA ILE A 75 14.27 19.85 10.65
C ILE A 75 13.37 21.07 10.77
N ALA A 76 12.22 20.92 11.43
CA ALA A 76 11.41 22.07 11.81
C ALA A 76 12.27 22.85 12.82
N VAL A 77 13.02 23.82 12.31
CA VAL A 77 13.78 24.79 13.10
C VAL A 77 12.77 25.47 14.00
N ARG A 78 12.77 25.08 15.27
CA ARG A 78 11.92 25.66 16.28
C ARG A 78 12.69 26.84 16.84
N SER A 79 12.35 28.02 16.33
CA SER A 79 12.80 29.32 16.84
C SER A 79 12.42 29.46 18.30
N ARG A 80 13.41 29.69 19.17
CA ARG A 80 13.32 30.48 20.40
C ARG A 80 14.71 30.86 20.86
#